data_AF-A0A0M9WEE7-F1
#
_entry.id   AF-A0A0M9WEE7-F1
#
_cell.length_a   1.000
_cell.length_b   1.000
_cell.length_c   1.000
_cell.angle_alpha   90.00
_cell.angle_beta   90.00
_cell.angle_gamma   90.00
#
_symmetry.space_group_name_H-M   'P 1'
#
loop_
_entity.id
_entity.type
_entity.pdbx_description
1 polymer ?
#
loop_
_entity_poly.entity_id
_entity_poly.type
_entity_poly.pdbx_seq_one_letter_code
_entity_poly.pdbx_strand_id
1 'polypeptide(L)'
;MGLLVPRGCWLDVHTEGRIQNIEHCPEYADDMMDKLIMMVQGSDNADIAINEIMKFNKLRRSTFNTAKEYITEYQNQYHVLVRFKIAPHPFHALARLLEQLEEEIPKVQFIIEDISNVEPKKITLDKMEQYCKKLQNAVLL
;
A
#
# COMPACT_ATOMS: atom_id res chain seq x y z
N MET A 1 20.15 14.60 -28.81
CA MET A 1 19.40 13.59 -29.58
C MET A 1 18.60 12.79 -28.59
N GLY A 2 17.28 13.00 -28.53
CA GLY A 2 16.39 12.29 -27.60
C GLY A 2 15.95 10.96 -28.18
N LEU A 3 15.99 9.90 -27.37
CA LEU A 3 15.44 8.59 -27.71
C LEU A 3 13.93 8.60 -27.44
N LEU A 4 13.17 8.27 -28.48
CA LEU A 4 11.71 8.24 -28.47
C LEU A 4 11.23 6.99 -27.70
N VAL A 5 10.74 7.15 -26.48
CA VAL A 5 9.99 6.10 -25.78
C VAL A 5 8.50 6.23 -26.16
N PRO A 6 7.82 5.16 -26.61
CA PRO A 6 6.45 5.28 -27.08
C PRO A 6 5.49 5.48 -25.89
N ARG A 7 4.71 6.58 -25.99
CA ARG A 7 3.53 6.97 -25.20
C ARG A 7 3.78 7.79 -23.91
N GLY A 8 3.88 9.10 -24.09
CA GLY A 8 3.05 10.08 -23.37
C GLY A 8 3.39 10.44 -21.92
N CYS A 9 4.41 9.86 -21.31
CA CYS A 9 4.95 10.34 -20.04
C CYS A 9 6.28 11.06 -20.31
N TRP A 10 6.27 12.39 -20.27
CA TRP A 10 7.51 13.17 -20.27
C TRP A 10 8.19 12.96 -18.92
N LEU A 11 9.25 12.14 -18.89
CA LEU A 11 10.19 12.14 -17.78
C LEU A 11 10.93 13.48 -17.82
N ASP A 12 11.03 14.16 -16.68
CA ASP A 12 11.81 15.39 -16.63
C ASP A 12 13.30 15.07 -16.84
N VAL A 13 14.05 16.06 -17.36
CA VAL A 13 15.46 15.90 -17.76
C VAL A 13 16.36 15.47 -16.58
N HIS A 14 15.98 15.80 -15.34
CA HIS A 14 16.72 15.41 -14.15
C HIS A 14 16.47 13.94 -13.79
N THR A 15 15.22 13.46 -13.90
CA THR A 15 14.90 12.04 -13.73
C THR A 15 15.51 11.17 -14.84
N GLU A 16 15.51 11.64 -16.09
CA GLU A 16 16.17 10.94 -17.21
C GLU A 16 17.68 10.78 -16.96
N GLY A 17 18.35 11.83 -16.47
CA GLY A 17 19.76 11.79 -16.09
C GLY A 17 20.07 10.83 -14.92
N ARG A 18 19.14 10.66 -13.97
CA ARG A 18 19.29 9.69 -12.86
C ARG A 18 19.15 8.25 -13.34
N ILE A 19 18.21 8.00 -14.26
CA ILE A 19 17.97 6.66 -14.84
C ILE A 19 19.16 6.21 -15.69
N GLN A 20 19.73 7.12 -16.51
CA GLN A 20 20.91 6.83 -17.34
C GLN A 20 22.18 6.57 -16.51
N ASN A 21 22.23 7.02 -15.27
CA ASN A 21 23.36 6.84 -14.34
C ASN A 21 23.17 5.67 -13.35
N ILE A 22 22.19 4.77 -13.58
CA ILE A 22 22.09 3.53 -12.79
C ILE A 22 23.27 2.63 -13.16
N GLU A 23 24.33 2.62 -12.35
CA GLU A 23 25.50 1.76 -12.54
C GLU A 23 25.16 0.26 -12.53
N HIS A 24 24.04 -0.13 -11.91
CA HIS A 24 23.60 -1.51 -11.82
C HIS A 24 22.09 -1.67 -11.95
N CYS A 25 21.65 -2.28 -13.07
CA CYS A 25 20.28 -2.69 -13.29
C CYS A 25 19.92 -3.81 -12.29
N PRO A 26 18.90 -3.65 -11.43
CA PRO A 26 18.51 -4.69 -10.48
C PRO A 26 18.09 -5.99 -11.18
N GLU A 27 18.30 -7.11 -10.50
CA GLU A 27 17.97 -8.45 -11.01
C GLU A 27 16.46 -8.70 -11.08
N TYR A 28 15.69 -8.05 -10.21
CA TYR A 28 14.23 -8.18 -10.14
C TYR A 28 13.51 -6.90 -10.58
N ALA A 29 12.38 -7.08 -11.27
CA ALA A 29 11.55 -5.98 -11.76
C ALA A 29 11.01 -5.10 -10.63
N ASP A 30 10.71 -5.70 -9.47
CA ASP A 30 10.25 -4.98 -8.28
C ASP A 30 11.33 -3.99 -7.81
N ASP A 31 12.58 -4.46 -7.66
CA ASP A 31 13.72 -3.62 -7.27
C ASP A 31 14.01 -2.50 -8.27
N MET A 32 13.77 -2.74 -9.56
CA MET A 32 13.87 -1.72 -10.60
C MET A 32 12.79 -0.65 -10.41
N MET A 33 11.56 -1.07 -10.13
CA MET A 33 10.45 -0.15 -9.85
C MET A 33 10.68 0.63 -8.54
N ASP A 34 11.35 0.05 -7.54
CA ASP A 34 11.75 0.69 -6.27
C ASP A 34 12.69 1.85 -6.55
N LYS A 35 13.77 1.57 -7.29
CA LYS A 35 14.74 2.58 -7.70
C LYS A 35 14.10 3.69 -8.53
N LEU A 36 13.26 3.35 -9.51
CA LEU A 36 12.59 4.34 -10.35
C LEU A 36 11.68 5.26 -9.55
N ILE A 37 10.90 4.72 -8.61
CA ILE A 37 10.04 5.53 -7.73
C ILE A 37 10.88 6.46 -6.85
N MET A 38 11.97 5.96 -6.25
CA MET A 38 12.93 6.80 -5.52
C MET A 38 13.57 7.88 -6.41
N MET A 39 13.76 7.61 -7.70
CA MET A 39 14.35 8.58 -8.64
C MET A 39 13.37 9.67 -9.06
N VAL A 40 12.10 9.33 -9.27
CA VAL A 40 11.06 10.28 -9.63
C VAL A 40 10.69 11.18 -8.45
N GLN A 41 10.73 10.64 -7.22
CA GLN A 41 10.22 11.34 -6.03
C GLN A 41 11.25 12.25 -5.33
N GLY A 42 12.51 12.32 -5.80
CA GLY A 42 13.55 13.19 -5.22
C GLY A 42 14.54 12.48 -4.29
N SER A 43 15.37 13.22 -3.55
CA SER A 43 16.42 12.66 -2.68
C SER A 43 16.01 12.50 -1.21
N ASP A 44 14.91 13.11 -0.77
CA ASP A 44 14.50 13.08 0.63
C ASP A 44 13.53 11.92 0.90
N ASN A 45 14.11 10.72 1.01
CA ASN A 45 13.40 9.49 1.36
C ASN A 45 12.56 9.62 2.64
N ALA A 46 12.99 10.45 3.59
CA ALA A 46 12.26 10.70 4.83
C ALA A 46 10.96 11.48 4.60
N ASP A 47 10.99 12.53 3.77
CA ASP A 47 9.79 13.33 3.46
C ASP A 47 8.77 12.53 2.66
N ILE A 48 9.24 11.69 1.74
CA ILE A 48 8.40 10.75 1.00
C ILE A 48 7.73 9.77 1.97
N ALA A 49 8.51 9.13 2.84
CA ALA A 49 8.00 8.20 3.85
C ALA A 49 6.96 8.86 4.76
N ILE A 50 7.22 10.09 5.22
CA ILE A 50 6.29 10.88 6.03
C ILE A 50 5.00 11.15 5.25
N ASN A 51 5.10 11.55 3.98
CA ASN A 51 3.93 11.81 3.14
C ASN A 51 3.08 10.56 2.95
N GLU A 52 3.70 9.40 2.70
CA GLU A 52 2.98 8.13 2.56
C GLU A 52 2.32 7.68 3.88
N ILE A 53 2.98 7.90 5.04
CA ILE A 53 2.35 7.70 6.36
C ILE A 53 1.14 8.62 6.52
N MET A 54 1.26 9.89 6.13
CA MET A 54 0.16 10.86 6.22
C MET A 54 -1.01 10.47 5.33
N LYS A 55 -0.77 9.99 4.10
CA LYS A 55 -1.81 9.45 3.22
C LYS A 55 -2.53 8.27 3.88
N PHE A 56 -1.77 7.28 4.36
CA PHE A 56 -2.33 6.11 5.03
C PHE A 56 -3.19 6.50 6.25
N ASN A 57 -2.69 7.44 7.06
CA ASN A 57 -3.41 7.91 8.24
C ASN A 57 -4.67 8.72 7.92
N LYS A 58 -4.77 9.31 6.73
CA LYS A 58 -5.96 10.05 6.28
C LYS A 58 -7.02 9.15 5.65
N LEU A 59 -6.71 7.90 5.31
CA LEU A 59 -7.70 6.96 4.78
C LEU A 59 -8.84 6.76 5.77
N ARG A 60 -10.07 6.91 5.29
CA ARG A 60 -11.32 6.71 6.04
C ARG A 60 -12.33 6.02 5.13
N ARG A 61 -13.20 5.18 5.68
CA ARG A 61 -14.24 4.52 4.87
C ARG A 61 -15.14 5.53 4.17
N SER A 62 -15.44 6.66 4.83
CA SER A 62 -16.32 7.72 4.32
C SER A 62 -15.82 8.47 3.09
N THR A 63 -14.53 8.36 2.72
CA THR A 63 -13.99 9.05 1.53
C THR A 63 -14.15 8.24 0.23
N PHE A 64 -14.80 7.08 0.28
CA PHE A 64 -14.95 6.15 -0.84
C PHE A 64 -16.43 5.83 -1.11
N ASN A 65 -16.77 5.53 -2.36
CA ASN A 65 -18.15 5.21 -2.72
C ASN A 65 -18.54 3.81 -2.23
N THR A 66 -17.59 2.87 -2.25
CA THR A 66 -17.84 1.49 -1.82
C THR A 66 -16.81 1.00 -0.82
N ALA A 67 -17.22 0.04 0.03
CA ALA A 67 -16.31 -0.63 0.96
C ALA A 67 -15.19 -1.37 0.22
N LYS A 68 -15.48 -1.92 -0.97
CA LYS A 68 -14.49 -2.61 -1.80
C LYS A 68 -13.39 -1.66 -2.29
N GLU A 69 -13.75 -0.47 -2.76
CA GLU A 69 -12.77 0.57 -3.15
C GLU A 69 -11.90 0.95 -1.95
N TYR A 70 -12.52 1.18 -0.79
CA TYR A 70 -11.80 1.52 0.43
C TYR A 70 -10.80 0.43 0.84
N ILE A 71 -11.23 -0.85 0.90
CA ILE A 71 -10.33 -1.97 1.27
C ILE A 71 -9.17 -2.07 0.28
N THR A 72 -9.44 -1.94 -1.01
CA THR A 72 -8.42 -2.02 -2.07
C THR A 72 -7.38 -0.92 -1.91
N GLU A 73 -7.82 0.33 -1.73
CA GLU A 73 -6.89 1.45 -1.55
C GLU A 73 -6.12 1.36 -0.22
N TYR A 74 -6.78 0.88 0.84
CA TYR A 74 -6.13 0.62 2.12
C TYR A 74 -4.99 -0.40 1.99
N GLN A 75 -5.22 -1.51 1.26
CA GLN A 75 -4.18 -2.50 1.00
C GLN A 75 -3.04 -1.94 0.17
N ASN A 76 -3.35 -1.22 -0.92
CA ASN A 76 -2.34 -0.60 -1.79
C ASN A 76 -1.43 0.32 -0.99
N GLN A 77 -2.02 1.22 -0.20
CA GLN A 77 -1.25 2.17 0.61
C GLN A 77 -0.46 1.46 1.71
N TYR A 78 -1.02 0.39 2.31
CA TYR A 78 -0.28 -0.42 3.28
C TYR A 78 0.96 -1.09 2.64
N HIS A 79 0.84 -1.64 1.42
CA HIS A 79 1.97 -2.22 0.68
C HIS A 79 3.05 -1.19 0.36
N VAL A 80 2.66 0.05 0.03
CA VAL A 80 3.61 1.16 -0.09
C VAL A 80 4.41 1.33 1.20
N LEU A 81 3.75 1.36 2.37
CA LEU A 81 4.46 1.47 3.65
C LEU A 81 5.34 0.25 3.97
N VAL A 82 4.94 -0.97 3.56
CA VAL A 82 5.74 -2.20 3.74
C VAL A 82 7.06 -2.08 2.98
N ARG A 83 7.01 -1.58 1.75
CA ARG A 83 8.19 -1.35 0.91
C ARG A 83 9.17 -0.37 1.57
N PHE A 84 8.66 0.69 2.19
CA PHE A 84 9.45 1.63 2.98
C PHE A 84 9.88 1.09 4.35
N LYS A 85 9.46 -0.13 4.75
CA LYS A 85 9.71 -0.76 6.07
C LYS A 85 9.23 0.07 7.26
N ILE A 86 8.18 0.87 7.04
CA ILE A 86 7.56 1.76 8.04
C ILE A 86 6.08 1.41 8.28
N ALA A 87 5.60 0.31 7.70
CA ALA A 87 4.24 -0.14 7.91
C ALA A 87 3.96 -0.39 9.40
N PRO A 88 2.77 -0.01 9.89
CA PRO A 88 2.34 -0.44 11.21
C PRO A 88 2.22 -1.96 11.25
N HIS A 89 2.29 -2.54 12.46
CA HIS A 89 2.15 -3.99 12.63
C HIS A 89 0.83 -4.49 12.00
N PRO A 90 0.81 -5.63 11.26
CA PRO A 90 -0.38 -6.09 10.54
C PRO A 90 -1.65 -6.19 11.39
N PHE A 91 -1.53 -6.68 12.64
CA PHE A 91 -2.65 -6.65 13.61
C PHE A 91 -3.27 -5.26 13.80
N HIS A 92 -2.45 -4.22 13.97
CA HIS A 92 -2.94 -2.85 14.21
C HIS A 92 -3.61 -2.28 12.95
N ALA A 93 -3.04 -2.55 11.78
CA ALA A 93 -3.64 -2.17 10.51
C ALA A 93 -4.99 -2.88 10.29
N LEU A 94 -5.05 -4.18 10.57
CA LEU A 94 -6.27 -4.96 10.46
C LEU A 94 -7.35 -4.47 11.43
N ALA A 95 -7.02 -4.22 12.70
CA ALA A 95 -7.98 -3.70 13.67
C ALA A 95 -8.61 -2.38 13.22
N ARG A 96 -7.78 -1.46 12.71
CA ARG A 96 -8.26 -0.17 12.18
C ARG A 96 -9.13 -0.32 10.93
N LEU A 97 -8.78 -1.25 10.04
CA LEU A 97 -9.60 -1.54 8.86
C LEU A 97 -10.98 -2.08 9.27
N LEU A 98 -11.03 -3.00 10.23
CA LEU A 98 -12.26 -3.62 10.70
C LEU A 98 -13.18 -2.62 11.40
N GLU A 99 -12.63 -1.74 12.25
CA GLU A 99 -13.38 -0.65 12.88
C GLU A 99 -14.10 0.23 11.85
N GLN A 100 -13.45 0.53 10.73
CA GLN A 100 -14.02 1.35 9.65
C GLN A 100 -15.10 0.63 8.83
N LEU A 101 -15.27 -0.68 9.01
CA LEU A 101 -16.18 -1.53 8.21
C LEU A 101 -17.26 -2.22 9.05
N GLU A 102 -17.21 -2.08 10.38
CA GLU A 102 -18.02 -2.84 11.33
C GLU A 102 -19.53 -2.73 11.05
N GLU A 103 -20.01 -1.52 10.74
CA GLU A 103 -21.44 -1.27 10.49
C GLU A 103 -21.90 -1.68 9.08
N GLU A 104 -20.97 -1.79 8.12
CA GLU A 104 -21.31 -2.03 6.70
C GLU A 104 -21.23 -3.50 6.31
N ILE A 105 -20.34 -4.27 6.94
CA ILE A 105 -20.06 -5.66 6.57
C ILE A 105 -20.32 -6.55 7.80
N PRO A 106 -21.44 -7.28 7.86
CA PRO A 106 -21.76 -8.17 8.99
C PRO A 106 -20.66 -9.21 9.28
N LYS A 107 -19.91 -9.60 8.25
CA LYS A 107 -18.80 -10.55 8.37
C LYS A 107 -17.63 -10.03 9.23
N VAL A 108 -17.54 -8.72 9.47
CA VAL A 108 -16.50 -8.10 10.29
C VAL A 108 -16.51 -8.64 11.71
N GLN A 109 -17.67 -8.83 12.33
CA GLN A 109 -17.77 -9.34 13.70
C GLN A 109 -17.11 -10.72 13.86
N PHE A 110 -17.36 -11.64 12.91
CA PHE A 110 -16.72 -12.96 12.90
C PHE A 110 -15.19 -12.86 12.77
N ILE A 111 -14.69 -11.89 12.00
CA ILE A 111 -13.24 -11.67 11.86
C ILE A 111 -12.66 -11.10 13.16
N ILE A 112 -13.35 -10.15 13.80
CA ILE A 112 -12.94 -9.59 15.09
C ILE A 112 -12.82 -10.69 16.15
N GLU A 113 -13.80 -11.59 16.23
CA GLU A 113 -13.75 -12.74 17.14
C GLU A 113 -12.58 -13.68 16.80
N ASP A 114 -12.37 -14.00 15.53
CA ASP A 114 -11.27 -14.87 15.08
C ASP A 114 -9.90 -14.28 15.45
N ILE A 115 -9.68 -12.97 15.22
CA ILE A 115 -8.41 -12.32 15.58
C ILE A 115 -8.24 -12.11 17.09
N SER A 116 -9.33 -12.00 17.86
CA SER A 116 -9.27 -11.88 19.32
C SER A 116 -8.76 -13.16 19.99
N ASN A 117 -8.92 -14.31 19.32
CA ASN A 117 -8.41 -15.60 19.77
C ASN A 117 -6.94 -15.85 19.36
N VAL A 118 -6.33 -14.93 18.59
CA VAL A 118 -4.96 -15.05 18.10
C VAL A 118 -4.09 -14.00 18.76
N GLU A 119 -2.90 -14.38 19.22
CA GLU A 119 -1.94 -13.39 19.74
C GLU A 119 -1.60 -12.35 18.65
N PRO A 120 -1.64 -11.04 18.96
CA PRO A 120 -1.41 -9.98 17.97
C PRO A 120 -0.13 -10.16 17.16
N LYS A 121 0.96 -10.61 17.79
CA LYS A 121 2.28 -10.85 17.17
C LYS A 121 2.27 -11.98 16.12
N LYS A 122 1.29 -12.88 16.16
CA LYS A 122 1.15 -13.99 15.20
C LYS A 122 0.36 -13.59 13.95
N ILE A 123 -0.21 -12.39 13.90
CA ILE A 123 -0.85 -11.86 12.69
C ILE A 123 0.24 -11.30 11.77
N THR A 124 0.52 -12.06 10.71
CA THR A 124 1.46 -11.70 9.65
C THR A 124 0.76 -10.90 8.54
N LEU A 125 1.56 -10.36 7.61
CA LEU A 125 1.04 -9.68 6.42
C LEU A 125 0.13 -10.58 5.58
N ASP A 126 0.57 -11.82 5.30
CA ASP A 126 -0.22 -12.81 4.56
C ASP A 126 -1.60 -13.01 5.21
N LYS A 127 -1.63 -13.18 6.54
CA LYS A 127 -2.89 -13.37 7.26
C LYS A 127 -3.80 -12.14 7.18
N MET A 128 -3.24 -10.93 7.24
CA MET A 128 -3.99 -9.69 7.00
C MET A 128 -4.58 -9.66 5.58
N GLU A 129 -3.80 -10.00 4.55
CA GLU A 129 -4.27 -10.03 3.16
C GLU A 129 -5.40 -11.05 2.94
N GLN A 130 -5.31 -12.22 3.59
CA GLN A 130 -6.39 -13.21 3.58
C GLN A 130 -7.69 -12.64 4.16
N TYR A 131 -7.63 -11.89 5.26
CA TYR A 131 -8.82 -11.24 5.83
C TYR A 131 -9.37 -10.13 4.92
N CYS A 132 -8.51 -9.30 4.32
CA CYS A 132 -8.93 -8.30 3.34
C CYS A 132 -9.65 -8.95 2.14
N LYS A 133 -9.15 -10.08 1.63
CA LYS A 133 -9.81 -10.83 0.56
C LYS A 133 -11.17 -11.39 0.99
N LYS A 134 -11.27 -11.92 2.22
CA LYS A 134 -12.55 -12.38 2.81
C LYS A 134 -13.57 -11.23 2.92
N LEU A 135 -13.12 -10.03 3.27
CA LEU A 135 -13.96 -8.82 3.36
C LEU A 135 -14.42 -8.38 1.96
N GLN A 136 -13.51 -8.27 0.99
CA GLN A 136 -13.86 -7.90 -0.39
C GLN A 136 -14.90 -8.83 -1.01
N ASN A 137 -14.81 -10.13 -0.74
CA ASN A 137 -15.79 -11.11 -1.21
C ASN A 137 -17.15 -10.97 -0.49
N ALA A 138 -17.17 -10.46 0.74
CA ALA A 138 -18.40 -10.25 1.49
C ALA A 138 -19.15 -8.98 1.06
N VAL A 139 -18.47 -8.01 0.46
CA VAL A 139 -19.08 -6.78 -0.09
C VAL A 139 -19.87 -7.03 -1.38
N LEU A 140 -19.65 -8.17 -2.05
CA LEU A 140 -20.29 -8.53 -3.32
C LEU A 140 -21.57 -9.37 -3.16
N LEU A 141 -22.00 -9.65 -1.93
CA LEU A 141 -23.20 -10.42 -1.58
C LEU A 141 -24.22 -9.51 -0.91
#